data_AF-A0A7W0VH52-F1
#
_entry.id   AF-A0A7W0VH52-F1
#
_cell.length_a   1.000
_cell.length_b   1.000
_cell.length_c   1.000
_cell.angle_alpha   90.00
_cell.angle_beta   90.00
_cell.angle_gamma   90.00
#
_symmetry.space_group_name_H-M   'P 1'
#
loop_
_entity.id
_entity.type
_entity.pdbx_description
1 polymer ?
#
loop_
_entity_poly.entity_id
_entity_poly.type
_entity_poly.pdbx_seq_one_letter_code
_entity_poly.pdbx_strand_id
1 'polypeptide(L)'
;MLFHLLYGELGDKIGFLRVFRYTSTRILAAAITALILSFIIGPWFIERLKSRQIGETIRADGPETHFKKAGTPTMGGSLILFCLAASTLLWCDLRNHYVWLALTVTVGFGAIGFADDYAKVAKKNKKGISGKLRLFLEFSIAGAAMAYLFYSDLMPESVRLHLQVPFTNFYEQGIEMPAWMYVTF
;
A
#
# COMPACT_ATOMS: atom_id res chain seq x y z
N MET A 1 -4.43 6.34 -15.48
CA MET A 1 -5.41 6.68 -16.54
C MET A 1 -5.43 8.18 -16.85
N LEU A 2 -5.55 9.06 -15.84
CA LEU A 2 -5.50 10.51 -16.02
C LEU A 2 -4.11 11.00 -16.44
N PHE A 3 -3.04 10.32 -15.99
CA PHE A 3 -1.68 10.58 -16.46
C PHE A 3 -1.56 10.59 -17.99
N HIS A 4 -2.00 9.53 -18.68
CA HIS A 4 -1.88 9.44 -20.14
C HIS A 4 -2.74 10.49 -20.86
N LEU A 5 -3.91 10.81 -20.32
CA LEU A 5 -4.85 11.76 -20.91
C LEU A 5 -4.38 13.22 -20.76
N LEU A 6 -3.84 13.59 -19.59
CA LEU A 6 -3.25 14.91 -19.35
C LEU A 6 -1.88 15.08 -20.02
N TYR A 7 -1.08 14.00 -20.09
CA TYR A 7 0.29 14.07 -20.62
C TYR A 7 0.36 14.06 -22.15
N GLY A 8 -0.49 13.25 -22.81
CA GLY A 8 -0.48 13.05 -24.26
C GLY A 8 -1.46 13.97 -25.00
N GLU A 9 -2.76 13.80 -24.81
CA GLU A 9 -3.80 14.43 -25.65
C GLU A 9 -4.01 15.93 -25.36
N LEU A 10 -3.99 16.31 -24.07
CA LEU A 10 -4.39 17.66 -23.62
C LEU A 10 -3.21 18.58 -23.27
N GLY A 11 -2.08 18.03 -22.81
CA GLY A 11 -0.93 18.80 -22.32
C GLY A 11 -0.20 19.59 -23.41
N ASP A 12 -0.22 19.10 -24.65
CA ASP A 12 0.41 19.80 -25.77
C ASP A 12 -0.51 20.89 -26.37
N LYS A 13 -1.83 20.79 -26.15
CA LYS A 13 -2.83 21.75 -26.64
C LYS A 13 -3.10 22.89 -25.64
N ILE A 14 -2.97 22.63 -24.33
CA ILE A 14 -3.31 23.60 -23.27
C ILE A 14 -2.10 23.83 -22.36
N GLY A 15 -1.50 25.02 -22.46
CA GLY A 15 -0.25 25.36 -21.79
C GLY A 15 -0.24 25.17 -20.26
N PHE A 16 -1.36 25.43 -19.58
CA PHE A 16 -1.51 25.26 -18.13
C PHE A 16 -1.43 23.79 -17.67
N LEU A 17 -1.88 22.83 -18.50
CA LEU A 17 -1.89 21.41 -18.13
C LEU A 17 -0.48 20.78 -18.13
N ARG A 18 0.53 21.48 -18.66
CA ARG A 18 1.93 21.05 -18.58
C ARG A 18 2.45 20.93 -17.16
N VAL A 19 1.84 21.61 -16.18
CA VAL A 19 2.24 21.52 -14.77
C VAL A 19 2.10 20.08 -14.23
N PHE A 20 1.16 19.30 -14.76
CA PHE A 20 0.99 17.88 -14.38
C PHE A 20 2.07 16.94 -14.95
N ARG A 21 3.00 17.44 -15.77
CA ARG A 21 4.19 16.67 -16.20
C ARG A 21 5.20 16.51 -15.06
N TYR A 22 5.25 17.46 -14.13
CA TYR A 22 6.18 17.41 -13.01
C TYR A 22 5.76 16.36 -11.98
N THR A 23 6.73 15.54 -11.55
CA THR A 23 6.49 14.51 -10.54
C THR A 23 6.06 15.09 -9.20
N SER A 24 6.63 16.23 -8.79
CA SER A 24 6.25 16.95 -7.56
C SER A 24 4.77 17.33 -7.53
N THR A 25 4.26 17.92 -8.61
CA THR A 25 2.84 18.27 -8.75
C THR A 25 1.96 17.02 -8.69
N ARG A 26 2.35 15.93 -9.36
CA ARG A 26 1.59 14.67 -9.35
C ARG A 26 1.53 14.03 -7.97
N ILE A 27 2.62 14.08 -7.20
CA ILE A 27 2.65 13.60 -5.82
C ILE A 27 1.62 14.37 -4.98
N LEU A 28 1.63 15.71 -5.07
CA LEU A 28 0.69 16.56 -4.34
C LEU A 28 -0.75 16.29 -4.78
N ALA A 29 -1.00 16.17 -6.09
CA ALA A 29 -2.31 15.89 -6.64
C ALA A 29 -2.84 14.52 -6.20
N ALA A 30 -1.99 13.49 -6.16
CA ALA A 30 -2.35 12.17 -5.66
C ALA A 30 -2.70 12.20 -4.17
N ALA A 31 -1.91 12.90 -3.34
CA ALA A 31 -2.16 13.04 -1.92
C ALA A 31 -3.48 13.78 -1.63
N ILE A 32 -3.72 14.91 -2.32
CA ILE A 32 -4.97 15.67 -2.21
C ILE A 32 -6.17 14.81 -2.68
N THR A 33 -6.02 14.09 -3.78
CA THR A 33 -7.07 13.19 -4.28
C THR A 33 -7.40 12.11 -3.27
N ALA A 34 -6.39 11.47 -2.67
CA ALA A 34 -6.61 10.44 -1.65
C ALA A 34 -7.32 11.02 -0.42
N LEU A 35 -6.95 12.23 0.00
CA LEU A 35 -7.60 12.92 1.11
C LEU A 35 -9.07 13.23 0.80
N ILE A 36 -9.36 13.82 -0.36
CA ILE A 36 -10.72 14.14 -0.80
C ILE A 36 -11.57 12.87 -0.88
N LEU A 37 -11.04 11.80 -1.50
CA LEU A 37 -11.73 10.51 -1.55
C LEU A 37 -12.03 9.97 -0.15
N SER A 38 -11.07 10.10 0.79
CA SER A 38 -11.28 9.65 2.16
C SER A 38 -12.39 10.42 2.88
N PHE A 39 -12.53 11.73 2.63
CA PHE A 39 -13.59 12.54 3.23
C PHE A 39 -14.96 12.30 2.60
N ILE A 40 -15.02 12.05 1.28
CA ILE A 40 -16.28 11.77 0.59
C ILE A 40 -16.78 10.37 0.93
N ILE A 41 -15.90 9.37 0.86
CA ILE A 41 -16.27 7.95 1.02
C ILE A 41 -16.29 7.55 2.50
N GLY A 42 -15.51 8.22 3.34
CA GLY A 42 -15.32 7.90 4.75
C GLY A 42 -16.62 7.80 5.56
N PRO A 43 -17.51 8.82 5.55
CA PRO A 43 -18.77 8.77 6.30
C PRO A 43 -19.63 7.58 5.91
N TRP A 44 -19.84 7.38 4.61
CA TRP A 44 -20.59 6.24 4.07
C TRP A 44 -19.96 4.88 4.47
N PHE A 45 -18.63 4.79 4.39
CA PHE A 45 -17.89 3.58 4.73
C PHE A 45 -18.01 3.26 6.23
N ILE A 46 -17.88 4.27 7.10
CA ILE A 46 -18.04 4.13 8.55
C ILE A 46 -19.45 3.70 8.92
N GLU A 47 -20.48 4.32 8.33
CA GLU A 47 -21.88 3.92 8.55
C GLU A 47 -22.12 2.47 8.13
N ARG A 48 -21.54 2.05 6.99
CA ARG A 48 -21.67 0.67 6.53
C ARG A 48 -21.02 -0.31 7.49
N LEU A 49 -19.84 0.00 8.01
CA LEU A 49 -19.17 -0.84 9.01
C LEU A 49 -19.97 -0.91 10.32
N LYS A 50 -20.49 0.23 10.81
CA LYS A 50 -21.37 0.28 12.00
C LYS A 50 -22.64 -0.56 11.80
N SER A 51 -23.29 -0.46 10.64
CA SER A 51 -24.51 -1.21 10.31
C SER A 51 -24.33 -2.73 10.34
N ARG A 52 -23.11 -3.22 10.07
CA ARG A 52 -22.80 -4.65 10.02
C ARG A 52 -22.42 -5.23 11.38
N GLN A 53 -22.67 -4.51 12.49
CA GLN A 53 -22.29 -4.90 13.85
C GLN A 53 -20.81 -5.32 13.95
N ILE A 54 -19.95 -4.64 13.20
CA ILE A 54 -18.48 -4.77 13.30
C ILE A 54 -18.01 -3.90 14.48
N GLY A 55 -18.71 -4.02 15.61
CA GLY A 55 -18.27 -3.54 16.90
C GLY A 55 -17.75 -4.74 17.66
N GLU A 56 -16.54 -4.66 18.19
CA GLU A 56 -15.99 -5.74 19.01
C GLU A 56 -17.02 -6.17 20.07
N THR A 57 -17.35 -7.47 20.11
CA THR A 57 -18.10 -8.06 21.23
C THR A 57 -17.24 -7.94 22.48
N ILE A 58 -17.60 -6.99 23.35
CA ILE A 58 -16.90 -6.71 24.60
C ILE A 58 -17.13 -7.90 25.54
N ARG A 59 -16.06 -8.40 26.18
CA ARG A 59 -16.20 -9.26 27.36
C ARG A 59 -16.65 -8.38 28.53
N ALA A 60 -17.63 -8.84 29.30
CA ALA A 60 -18.09 -8.14 30.51
C ALA A 60 -16.97 -7.96 31.58
N ASP A 61 -15.83 -8.65 31.44
CA ASP A 61 -14.80 -8.76 32.48
C ASP A 61 -13.60 -7.79 32.31
N GLY A 62 -13.73 -6.70 31.54
CA GLY A 62 -12.64 -5.74 31.27
C GLY A 62 -12.70 -4.45 32.10
N PRO A 63 -11.58 -3.75 32.38
CA PRO A 63 -11.57 -2.46 33.09
C PRO A 63 -12.41 -1.39 32.38
N GLU A 64 -13.06 -0.48 33.12
CA GLU A 64 -13.95 0.57 32.59
C GLU A 64 -13.33 1.45 31.48
N THR A 65 -12.00 1.61 31.49
CA THR A 65 -11.25 2.33 30.45
C THR A 65 -11.27 1.66 29.08
N HIS A 66 -11.49 0.35 29.00
CA HIS A 66 -11.66 -0.39 27.74
C HIS A 66 -13.02 -0.17 27.07
N PHE A 67 -14.05 0.26 27.81
CA PHE A 67 -15.36 0.56 27.26
C PHE A 67 -15.39 1.85 26.43
N LYS A 68 -14.43 2.78 26.61
CA LYS A 68 -14.34 4.00 25.78
C LYS A 68 -13.89 3.75 24.33
N LYS A 69 -13.29 2.59 24.03
CA LYS A 69 -12.98 2.17 22.65
C LYS A 69 -14.13 1.42 21.97
N ALA A 70 -15.21 1.18 22.70
CA ALA A 70 -16.38 0.47 22.22
C ALA A 70 -17.05 1.23 21.05
N GLY A 71 -17.33 0.51 19.97
CA GLY A 71 -18.08 1.04 18.83
C GLY A 71 -17.25 1.72 17.75
N THR A 72 -15.92 1.78 17.89
CA THR A 72 -15.05 2.20 16.77
C THR A 72 -14.94 1.02 15.80
N PRO A 73 -15.42 1.15 14.54
CA PRO A 73 -15.36 0.06 13.59
C PRO A 73 -13.90 -0.32 13.28
N THR A 74 -13.59 -1.60 13.40
CA THR A 74 -12.31 -2.17 12.96
C THR A 74 -12.37 -2.36 11.43
N MET A 75 -11.24 -2.23 10.72
CA MET A 75 -11.08 -2.14 9.24
C MET A 75 -10.99 -0.75 8.59
N GLY A 76 -10.65 0.32 9.33
CA GLY A 76 -10.35 1.62 8.70
C GLY A 76 -9.21 1.58 7.66
N GLY A 77 -8.29 0.62 7.79
CA GLY A 77 -7.18 0.42 6.86
C GLY A 77 -7.62 0.11 5.43
N SER A 78 -8.78 -0.53 5.20
CA SER A 78 -9.25 -0.81 3.84
C SER A 78 -9.71 0.46 3.11
N LEU A 79 -10.24 1.45 3.84
CA LEU A 79 -10.57 2.75 3.26
C LEU A 79 -9.29 3.48 2.81
N ILE A 80 -8.26 3.47 3.67
CA ILE A 80 -6.97 4.07 3.36
C ILE A 80 -6.36 3.39 2.12
N LEU A 81 -6.34 2.06 2.10
CA LEU A 81 -5.81 1.28 0.99
C LEU A 81 -6.56 1.57 -0.32
N PHE A 82 -7.88 1.67 -0.27
CA PHE A 82 -8.70 2.03 -1.42
C PHE A 82 -8.37 3.42 -1.95
N CYS A 83 -8.32 4.44 -1.07
CA CYS A 83 -8.03 5.82 -1.46
C CYS A 83 -6.61 5.96 -2.03
N LEU A 84 -5.64 5.25 -1.43
CA LEU A 84 -4.26 5.17 -1.92
C LEU A 84 -4.22 4.55 -3.31
N ALA A 85 -4.77 3.34 -3.48
CA ALA A 85 -4.73 2.63 -4.74
C ALA A 85 -5.43 3.41 -5.87
N ALA A 86 -6.61 3.96 -5.60
CA ALA A 86 -7.34 4.78 -6.56
C ALA A 86 -6.54 6.02 -7.00
N SER A 87 -5.92 6.72 -6.05
CA SER A 87 -5.14 7.93 -6.34
C SER A 87 -3.84 7.62 -7.09
N THR A 88 -3.16 6.53 -6.72
CA THR A 88 -1.98 6.04 -7.45
C THR A 88 -2.34 5.71 -8.90
N LEU A 89 -3.44 4.98 -9.15
CA LEU A 89 -3.87 4.61 -10.50
C LEU A 89 -4.28 5.83 -11.36
N LEU A 90 -4.70 6.90 -10.71
CA LEU A 90 -5.10 8.14 -11.37
C LEU A 90 -3.88 8.93 -11.86
N TRP A 91 -2.89 9.13 -10.98
CA TRP A 91 -1.82 10.11 -11.14
C TRP A 91 -0.45 9.52 -11.51
N CYS A 92 -0.17 8.27 -11.15
CA CYS A 92 1.12 7.65 -11.47
C CYS A 92 1.21 7.21 -12.94
N ASP A 93 2.46 7.13 -13.45
CA ASP A 93 2.72 6.54 -14.76
C ASP A 93 2.60 5.02 -14.65
N LEU A 94 1.56 4.46 -15.27
CA LEU A 94 1.25 3.03 -15.23
C LEU A 94 2.16 2.18 -16.13
N ARG A 95 3.02 2.82 -16.95
CA ARG A 95 4.08 2.12 -17.69
C ARG A 95 5.28 1.81 -16.79
N ASN A 96 5.35 2.44 -15.61
CA ASN A 96 6.41 2.20 -14.67
C ASN A 96 6.11 0.94 -13.85
N HIS A 97 6.86 -0.13 -14.12
CA HIS A 97 6.74 -1.40 -13.41
C HIS A 97 7.00 -1.29 -11.89
N TYR A 98 7.80 -0.32 -11.43
CA TYR A 98 8.00 -0.07 -10.00
C TYR A 98 6.71 0.36 -9.29
N VAL A 99 5.82 1.09 -10.00
CA VAL A 99 4.51 1.46 -9.46
C VAL A 99 3.64 0.23 -9.25
N TRP A 100 3.61 -0.68 -10.23
CA TRP A 100 2.87 -1.94 -10.12
C TRP A 100 3.41 -2.85 -9.04
N LEU A 101 4.73 -2.90 -8.88
CA LEU A 101 5.36 -3.71 -7.85
C LEU A 101 4.97 -3.21 -6.45
N ALA A 102 5.16 -1.91 -6.19
CA ALA A 102 4.80 -1.29 -4.92
C ALA A 102 3.30 -1.41 -4.63
N LEU A 103 2.45 -1.20 -5.64
CA LEU A 103 1.00 -1.31 -5.50
C LEU A 103 0.56 -2.74 -5.21
N THR A 104 1.12 -3.73 -5.91
CA THR A 104 0.83 -5.15 -5.69
C THR A 104 1.20 -5.59 -4.28
N VAL A 105 2.40 -5.24 -3.80
CA VAL A 105 2.84 -5.57 -2.44
C VAL A 105 1.92 -4.90 -1.40
N THR A 106 1.66 -3.60 -1.57
CA THR A 106 0.83 -2.83 -0.62
C THR A 106 -0.60 -3.37 -0.56
N VAL A 107 -1.23 -3.61 -1.72
CA VAL A 107 -2.58 -4.17 -1.81
C VAL A 107 -2.62 -5.61 -1.31
N GLY A 108 -1.60 -6.42 -1.62
CA GLY A 108 -1.50 -7.81 -1.17
C GLY A 108 -1.43 -7.92 0.35
N PHE A 109 -0.54 -7.16 1.00
CA PHE A 109 -0.44 -7.11 2.46
C PHE A 109 -1.72 -6.53 3.08
N GLY A 110 -2.28 -5.49 2.47
CA GLY A 110 -3.55 -4.91 2.88
C GLY A 110 -4.71 -5.90 2.80
N ALA A 111 -4.75 -6.76 1.78
CA ALA A 111 -5.75 -7.80 1.61
C ALA A 111 -5.62 -8.90 2.67
N ILE A 112 -4.39 -9.29 3.03
CA ILE A 112 -4.14 -10.22 4.14
C ILE A 112 -4.65 -9.63 5.46
N GLY A 113 -4.31 -8.36 5.74
CA GLY A 113 -4.79 -7.65 6.93
C GLY A 113 -6.31 -7.54 6.97
N PHE A 114 -6.94 -7.20 5.84
CA PHE A 114 -8.39 -7.16 5.72
C PHE A 114 -9.03 -8.53 5.95
N ALA A 115 -8.46 -9.60 5.39
CA ALA A 115 -8.96 -10.96 5.59
C ALA A 115 -8.84 -11.40 7.07
N ASP A 116 -7.77 -11.00 7.76
CA ASP A 116 -7.58 -11.27 9.18
C ASP A 116 -8.62 -10.55 10.05
N ASP A 117 -8.82 -9.25 9.81
CA ASP A 117 -9.81 -8.45 10.52
C ASP A 117 -11.25 -8.90 10.21
N TYR A 118 -11.54 -9.22 8.96
CA TYR A 118 -12.82 -9.79 8.56
C TYR A 118 -13.08 -11.14 9.23
N ALA A 119 -12.07 -12.03 9.30
CA ALA A 119 -12.20 -13.34 9.95
C ALA A 119 -12.49 -13.22 11.45
N LYS A 120 -11.84 -12.28 12.15
CA LYS A 120 -12.10 -12.01 13.58
C LYS A 120 -13.54 -11.57 13.82
N VAL A 121 -14.04 -10.68 12.97
CA VAL A 121 -15.40 -10.14 13.05
C VAL A 121 -16.44 -11.21 12.71
N ALA A 122 -16.26 -11.92 11.59
CA ALA A 122 -17.19 -12.95 11.14
C ALA A 122 -17.32 -14.10 12.15
N LYS A 123 -16.21 -14.49 12.79
CA LYS A 123 -16.19 -15.58 13.79
C LYS A 123 -16.52 -15.11 15.22
N LYS A 124 -16.74 -13.80 15.44
CA LYS A 124 -16.92 -13.18 16.78
C LYS A 124 -15.89 -13.68 17.81
N ASN A 125 -14.66 -13.89 17.37
CA ASN A 125 -13.59 -14.42 18.20
C ASN A 125 -12.31 -13.65 17.90
N LYS A 126 -11.43 -13.52 18.90
CA LYS A 126 -10.14 -12.82 18.76
C LYS A 126 -9.16 -13.57 17.85
N LYS A 127 -9.41 -14.86 17.57
CA LYS A 127 -8.61 -15.67 16.67
C LYS A 127 -8.95 -15.33 15.21
N GLY A 128 -8.05 -14.58 14.57
CA GLY A 128 -8.09 -14.33 13.13
C GLY A 128 -7.51 -15.48 12.31
N ILE A 129 -6.83 -15.15 11.21
CA ILE A 129 -6.10 -16.11 10.38
C ILE A 129 -4.96 -16.73 11.21
N SER A 130 -4.65 -18.01 10.96
CA SER A 130 -3.53 -18.66 11.65
C SER A 130 -2.22 -17.91 11.37
N GLY A 131 -1.42 -17.63 12.40
CA GLY A 131 -0.18 -16.87 12.25
C GLY A 131 0.78 -17.50 11.22
N LYS A 132 0.83 -18.83 11.15
CA LYS A 132 1.60 -19.57 10.13
C LYS A 132 1.14 -19.26 8.71
N LEU A 133 -0.18 -19.27 8.46
CA LEU A 133 -0.73 -18.94 7.14
C LEU A 133 -0.50 -17.47 6.79
N ARG A 134 -0.67 -16.56 7.76
CA ARG A 134 -0.42 -15.14 7.54
C ARG A 134 1.04 -14.88 7.12
N LEU A 135 2.00 -15.41 7.89
CA LEU A 135 3.42 -15.30 7.56
C LEU A 135 3.72 -15.93 6.20
N PHE A 136 3.19 -17.13 5.93
CA PHE A 136 3.40 -17.79 4.63
C PHE A 136 2.92 -16.91 3.46
N LEU A 137 1.75 -16.27 3.58
CA LEU A 137 1.23 -15.38 2.54
C LEU A 137 2.08 -14.11 2.40
N GLU A 138 2.46 -13.46 3.50
CA GLU A 138 3.31 -12.26 3.50
C GLU A 138 4.68 -12.56 2.87
N PHE A 139 5.33 -13.67 3.26
CA PHE A 139 6.59 -14.14 2.66
C PHE A 139 6.43 -14.51 1.19
N SER A 140 5.31 -15.12 0.80
CA SER A 140 5.06 -15.46 -0.60
C SER A 140 4.95 -14.21 -1.48
N ILE A 141 4.25 -13.17 -1.00
CA ILE A 141 4.12 -11.89 -1.72
C ILE A 141 5.47 -11.18 -1.79
N ALA A 142 6.18 -11.07 -0.66
CA ALA A 142 7.50 -10.43 -0.62
C ALA A 142 8.51 -11.18 -1.50
N GLY A 143 8.56 -12.51 -1.40
CA GLY A 143 9.43 -13.36 -2.21
C GLY A 143 9.12 -13.26 -3.71
N ALA A 144 7.85 -13.26 -4.10
CA ALA A 144 7.47 -13.06 -5.50
C ALA A 144 7.86 -11.66 -6.02
N ALA A 145 7.69 -10.61 -5.22
CA ALA A 145 8.10 -9.27 -5.58
C ALA A 145 9.63 -9.14 -5.71
N MET A 146 10.39 -9.73 -4.77
CA MET A 146 11.85 -9.78 -4.86
C MET A 146 12.31 -10.58 -6.07
N ALA A 147 11.73 -11.76 -6.31
CA ALA A 147 12.04 -12.57 -7.48
C ALA A 147 11.77 -11.79 -8.77
N TYR A 148 10.64 -11.08 -8.86
CA TYR A 148 10.37 -10.24 -10.02
C TYR A 148 11.38 -9.10 -10.16
N LEU A 149 11.74 -8.38 -9.10
CA LEU A 149 12.77 -7.33 -9.15
C LEU A 149 14.13 -7.85 -9.61
N PHE A 150 14.52 -9.03 -9.14
CA PHE A 150 15.79 -9.64 -9.48
C PHE A 150 15.75 -10.21 -10.91
N TYR A 151 14.77 -11.03 -11.27
CA TYR A 151 14.75 -11.70 -12.58
C TYR A 151 14.24 -10.84 -13.73
N SER A 152 13.75 -9.61 -13.47
CA SER A 152 13.38 -8.67 -14.53
C SER A 152 14.54 -7.72 -14.86
N ASP A 153 14.53 -7.19 -16.09
CA ASP A 153 15.47 -6.17 -16.54
C ASP A 153 15.19 -4.77 -15.95
N LEU A 154 14.47 -4.70 -14.83
CA LEU A 154 14.08 -3.42 -14.21
C LEU A 154 15.26 -2.72 -13.55
N MET A 155 16.15 -3.49 -12.92
CA MET A 155 17.36 -2.97 -12.29
C MET A 155 18.60 -3.36 -13.09
N PRO A 156 19.48 -2.39 -13.45
CA PRO A 156 20.79 -2.71 -14.01
C PRO A 156 21.57 -3.63 -13.08
N GLU A 157 22.32 -4.59 -13.64
CA GLU A 157 23.14 -5.51 -12.84
C GLU A 157 24.12 -4.78 -11.90
N SER A 158 24.61 -3.62 -12.35
CA SER A 158 25.52 -2.75 -11.58
C SER A 158 24.91 -2.17 -10.29
N VAL A 159 23.58 -2.20 -10.13
CA VAL A 159 22.90 -1.67 -8.94
C VAL A 159 22.29 -2.80 -8.11
N ARG A 160 21.93 -3.91 -8.76
CA ARG A 160 21.14 -5.01 -8.19
C ARG A 160 21.80 -5.70 -6.98
N LEU A 161 23.12 -5.77 -6.94
CA LEU A 161 23.90 -6.42 -5.87
C LEU A 161 24.77 -5.45 -5.07
N HIS A 162 24.62 -4.15 -5.28
CA HIS A 162 25.39 -3.14 -4.57
C HIS A 162 24.64 -2.68 -3.33
N LEU A 163 25.25 -2.89 -2.15
CA LEU A 163 24.78 -2.31 -0.90
C LEU A 163 25.37 -0.91 -0.72
N GLN A 164 24.51 0.09 -0.55
CA GLN A 164 24.94 1.44 -0.21
C GLN A 164 25.28 1.53 1.27
N VAL A 165 26.49 2.02 1.58
CA VAL A 165 26.81 2.47 2.93
C VAL A 165 26.22 3.87 3.13
N PRO A 166 25.45 4.13 4.20
CA PRO A 166 24.90 5.45 4.46
C PRO A 166 25.99 6.53 4.43
N PHE A 167 25.66 7.69 3.83
CA PHE A 167 26.55 8.85 3.74
C PHE A 167 27.79 8.69 2.84
N THR A 168 27.91 7.61 2.06
CA THR A 168 28.98 7.44 1.06
C THR A 168 28.47 7.55 -0.39
N ASN A 169 29.39 7.79 -1.32
CA ASN A 169 29.09 7.87 -2.75
C ASN A 169 28.79 6.47 -3.30
N PHE A 170 27.56 6.28 -3.77
CA PHE A 170 27.05 4.99 -4.25
C PHE A 170 27.89 4.38 -5.37
N TYR A 171 28.40 5.21 -6.29
CA TYR A 171 29.11 4.74 -7.48
C TYR A 171 30.60 4.47 -7.24
N GLU A 172 31.14 4.86 -6.08
CA GLU A 172 32.57 4.74 -5.78
C GLU A 172 32.85 3.76 -4.63
N GLN A 173 31.88 3.57 -3.71
CA GLN A 173 32.09 2.83 -2.45
C GLN A 173 30.96 1.84 -2.12
N GLY A 174 30.30 1.28 -3.14
CA GLY A 174 29.32 0.22 -2.93
C GLY A 174 30.00 -1.12 -2.63
N ILE A 175 29.46 -1.86 -1.66
CA ILE A 175 29.89 -3.23 -1.37
C ILE A 175 29.03 -4.17 -2.21
N GLU A 176 29.64 -4.94 -3.10
CA GLU A 176 28.94 -6.03 -3.79
C GLU A 176 28.67 -7.16 -2.79
N MET A 177 27.40 -7.42 -2.52
CA MET A 177 27.00 -8.53 -1.65
C MET A 177 26.53 -9.73 -2.48
N PRO A 178 26.87 -10.96 -2.07
CA PRO A 178 26.33 -12.15 -2.70
C PRO A 178 24.80 -12.18 -2.64
N ALA A 179 24.15 -12.64 -3.71
CA ALA A 179 22.69 -12.69 -3.82
C ALA A 179 22.00 -13.42 -2.66
N TRP A 180 22.63 -14.43 -2.06
CA TRP A 180 22.06 -15.18 -0.93
C TRP A 180 21.92 -14.34 0.34
N MET A 181 22.76 -13.31 0.53
CA MET A 181 22.74 -12.47 1.71
C MET A 181 21.47 -11.58 1.74
N TYR A 182 20.94 -11.23 0.56
CA TYR A 182 19.69 -10.49 0.41
C TYR A 182 18.43 -11.32 0.68
N VAL A 183 18.52 -12.64 0.74
CA VAL A 183 17.38 -13.51 1.08
C VAL A 183 17.19 -13.61 2.59
N THR A 184 18.28 -13.45 3.35
CA THR A 184 18.30 -13.49 4.81
C THR A 184 17.89 -12.18 5.49
N PHE A 185 17.99 -11.06 4.78
CA PHE A 185 17.63 -9.71 5.25
C PHE A 185 16.30 -9.26 4.65
#